data_AF-A0A1G1ZT71-F1
#
_entry.id   AF-A0A1G1ZT71-F1
#
_cell.length_a   1.000
_cell.length_b   1.000
_cell.length_c   1.000
_cell.angle_alpha   90.00
_cell.angle_beta   90.00
_cell.angle_gamma   90.00
#
_symmetry.space_group_name_H-M   'P 1'
#
loop_
_entity.id
_entity.type
_entity.pdbx_description
1 polymer ?
#
loop_
_entity_poly.entity_id
_entity_poly.type
_entity_poly.pdbx_seq_one_letter_code
_entity_poly.pdbx_strand_id
1 'polypeptide(L)'
;MNNLIKKINDSLLSVSLEEKVLFTRHLAIMVKAGMPLIEALRMLQKQTRNRSLSVILTQVVADVNNGQFLSASLDKYTKVFGNFFINIIRIGESGGILSENLNYLSDELKKRRELRKKVISAMIYPSIIVIVATGLVTMLTVFIFPKILPVFYNLNVKLPATTRALIVISDFLQAYGLAVLGGMVLIPVLATLLKKIKAVKYSFDRSLMYLFLVKGISQSVNLSNFCRTLGLLLKSGMKIVEALTITADTINNTAYRRELEQMAAGIQKGEQLSHFLQNKERLFPAMLVNMIAVGENTGNLSDTLLYLADFYESELNELTKNLSAILEPILILIIGAVVGFVALAVITPIYGITQSVSG
;
A
#
# COMPACT_ATOMS: atom_id res chain seq x y z
N MET A 1 -1.23 25.34 30.56
CA MET A 1 -1.59 23.89 30.55
C MET A 1 -2.50 23.50 29.37
N ASN A 2 -3.54 24.29 29.03
CA ASN A 2 -4.48 23.99 27.93
C ASN A 2 -3.86 23.87 26.53
N ASN A 3 -2.81 24.63 26.20
CA ASN A 3 -2.17 24.55 24.88
C ASN A 3 -1.35 23.26 24.65
N LEU A 4 -0.86 22.62 25.72
CA LEU A 4 -0.13 21.35 25.62
C LEU A 4 -1.09 20.18 25.41
N ILE A 5 -2.24 20.17 26.10
CA ILE A 5 -3.28 19.14 25.92
C ILE A 5 -3.92 19.26 24.53
N LYS A 6 -4.15 20.48 24.01
CA LYS A 6 -4.64 20.70 22.65
C LYS A 6 -3.64 20.22 21.58
N LYS A 7 -2.34 20.54 21.73
CA LYS A 7 -1.26 20.05 20.84
C LYS A 7 -1.08 18.53 20.85
N ILE A 8 -1.24 17.87 22.00
CA ILE A 8 -1.15 16.40 22.11
C ILE A 8 -2.34 15.75 21.40
N ASN A 9 -3.54 16.33 21.51
CA ASN A 9 -4.75 15.83 20.86
C ASN A 9 -4.66 15.94 19.33
N ASP A 10 -4.13 17.05 18.80
CA ASP A 10 -3.98 17.25 17.34
C ASP A 10 -3.03 16.23 16.67
N SER A 11 -2.09 15.65 17.43
CA SER A 11 -1.19 14.60 16.93
C SER A 11 -1.84 13.22 16.79
N LEU A 12 -2.97 12.98 17.47
CA LEU A 12 -3.73 11.73 17.46
C LEU A 12 -4.91 11.77 16.49
N LEU A 13 -5.25 12.94 15.95
CA LEU A 13 -6.33 13.09 14.98
C LEU A 13 -5.98 12.34 13.69
N SER A 14 -6.84 11.39 13.34
CA SER A 14 -6.74 10.67 12.08
C SER A 14 -8.10 10.61 11.39
N VAL A 15 -8.09 10.90 10.10
CA VAL A 15 -9.26 10.86 9.22
C VAL A 15 -8.93 9.93 8.06
N SER A 16 -9.80 8.93 7.83
CA SER A 16 -9.61 7.98 6.75
C SER A 16 -9.72 8.66 5.39
N LEU A 17 -9.14 8.06 4.34
CA LEU A 17 -9.27 8.59 2.99
C LEU A 17 -10.74 8.63 2.54
N GLU A 18 -11.54 7.67 2.97
CA GLU A 18 -12.98 7.61 2.68
C GLU A 18 -13.75 8.77 3.32
N GLU A 19 -13.48 9.09 4.58
CA GLU A 19 -14.09 10.24 5.25
C GLU A 19 -13.72 11.56 4.56
N LYS A 20 -12.47 11.71 4.09
CA LYS A 20 -12.06 12.88 3.31
C LYS A 20 -12.82 12.98 1.97
N VAL A 21 -12.96 11.87 1.25
CA VAL A 21 -13.74 11.82 0.01
C VAL A 21 -15.19 12.27 0.26
N LEU A 22 -15.83 11.72 1.30
CA LEU A 22 -17.21 12.05 1.63
C LEU A 22 -17.36 13.52 2.05
N PHE A 23 -16.48 14.01 2.93
CA PHE A 23 -16.44 15.40 3.35
C PHE A 23 -16.34 16.35 2.16
N THR A 24 -15.33 16.17 1.31
CA THR A 24 -15.10 17.04 0.15
C THR A 24 -16.26 16.97 -0.83
N ARG A 25 -16.78 15.78 -1.12
CA ARG A 25 -17.90 15.59 -2.05
C ARG A 25 -19.17 16.29 -1.56
N HIS A 26 -19.54 16.11 -0.30
CA HIS A 26 -20.75 16.73 0.24
C HIS A 26 -20.59 18.26 0.33
N LEU A 27 -19.41 18.74 0.71
CA LEU A 27 -19.11 20.18 0.68
C LEU A 27 -19.22 20.74 -0.74
N ALA A 28 -18.66 20.06 -1.75
CA ALA A 28 -18.77 20.44 -3.16
C ALA A 28 -20.23 20.56 -3.61
N ILE A 29 -21.06 19.56 -3.30
CA ILE A 29 -22.48 19.53 -3.67
C ILE A 29 -23.24 20.70 -3.06
N MET A 30 -23.06 20.96 -1.76
CA MET A 30 -23.76 22.05 -1.07
C MET A 30 -23.34 23.43 -1.55
N VAL A 31 -22.02 23.66 -1.70
CA VAL A 31 -21.50 24.94 -2.19
C VAL A 31 -21.96 25.17 -3.63
N LYS A 32 -21.94 24.13 -4.48
CA LYS A 32 -22.48 24.20 -5.85
C LYS A 32 -23.98 24.49 -5.88
N ALA A 33 -24.74 24.03 -4.89
CA ALA A 33 -26.17 24.34 -4.75
C ALA A 33 -26.44 25.76 -4.21
N GLY A 34 -25.41 26.58 -4.00
CA GLY A 34 -25.52 27.95 -3.49
C GLY A 34 -25.67 28.05 -1.97
N MET A 35 -25.50 26.95 -1.23
CA MET A 35 -25.51 27.00 0.24
C MET A 35 -24.30 27.80 0.76
N PRO A 36 -24.49 28.74 1.71
CA PRO A 36 -23.38 29.43 2.36
C PRO A 36 -22.37 28.44 2.96
N LEU A 37 -21.07 28.69 2.76
CA LEU A 37 -20.00 27.78 3.18
C LEU A 37 -20.09 27.42 4.67
N ILE A 38 -20.39 28.40 5.53
CA ILE A 38 -20.51 28.19 6.97
C ILE A 38 -21.67 27.25 7.34
N GLU A 39 -22.79 27.33 6.62
CA GLU A 39 -23.95 26.45 6.82
C GLU A 39 -23.61 25.02 6.38
N ALA A 40 -22.97 24.88 5.23
CA ALA A 40 -22.50 23.59 4.71
C ALA A 40 -21.54 22.90 5.69
N LEU A 41 -20.58 23.65 6.25
CA LEU A 41 -19.64 23.13 7.24
C LEU A 41 -20.34 22.71 8.55
N ARG A 42 -21.31 23.50 9.04
CA ARG A 42 -22.12 23.14 10.23
C ARG A 42 -22.96 21.89 9.98
N MET A 43 -23.51 21.72 8.79
CA MET A 43 -24.26 20.51 8.43
C MET A 43 -23.35 19.28 8.46
N LEU A 44 -22.15 19.37 7.87
CA LEU A 44 -21.17 18.28 7.88
C LEU A 44 -20.66 17.95 9.28
N GLN A 45 -20.46 18.96 10.12
CA GLN A 45 -20.07 18.78 11.52
C GLN A 45 -21.13 17.96 12.29
N LYS A 46 -22.42 18.20 12.04
CA LYS A 46 -23.52 17.45 12.67
C LYS A 46 -23.68 16.03 12.12
N GLN A 47 -23.35 15.81 10.85
CA GLN A 47 -23.53 14.52 10.17
C GLN A 47 -22.33 13.57 10.29
N THR A 48 -21.13 14.08 10.56
CA THR A 48 -19.95 13.22 10.63
C THR A 48 -20.01 12.24 11.80
N ARG A 49 -19.73 10.97 11.51
CA ARG A 49 -19.59 9.92 12.55
C ARG A 49 -18.15 9.82 13.06
N ASN A 50 -17.19 10.44 12.37
CA ASN A 50 -15.80 10.40 12.73
C ASN A 50 -15.48 11.46 13.79
N ARG A 51 -15.09 11.00 15.00
CA ARG A 51 -14.77 11.90 16.13
C ARG A 51 -13.64 12.88 15.79
N SER A 52 -12.59 12.42 15.11
CA SER A 52 -11.46 13.29 14.72
C SER A 52 -11.92 14.39 13.76
N LEU A 53 -12.72 14.02 12.75
CA LEU A 53 -13.25 14.99 11.79
C LEU A 53 -14.22 15.97 12.46
N SER A 54 -15.04 15.52 13.41
CA SER A 54 -15.93 16.40 14.20
C SER A 54 -15.14 17.46 14.99
N VAL A 55 -14.06 17.07 15.65
CA VAL A 55 -13.16 17.99 16.38
C VAL A 55 -12.55 19.01 15.42
N ILE A 56 -12.05 18.57 14.27
CA ILE A 56 -11.49 19.46 13.23
C ILE A 56 -12.56 20.43 12.74
N LEU A 57 -13.74 19.94 12.37
CA LEU A 57 -14.82 20.77 11.85
C LEU A 57 -15.33 21.78 12.87
N THR A 58 -15.26 21.47 14.17
CA THR A 58 -15.59 22.43 15.23
C THR A 58 -14.68 23.66 15.17
N GLN A 59 -13.38 23.46 15.01
CA GLN A 59 -12.43 24.57 14.86
C GLN A 59 -12.59 25.26 13.50
N VAL A 60 -12.79 24.50 12.41
CA VAL A 60 -12.97 25.06 11.07
C VAL A 60 -14.21 25.94 10.96
N VAL A 61 -15.33 25.49 11.51
CA VAL A 61 -16.58 26.30 11.57
C VAL A 61 -16.32 27.59 12.35
N ALA A 62 -15.64 27.54 13.49
CA ALA A 62 -15.34 28.73 14.28
C ALA A 62 -14.43 29.71 13.52
N ASP A 63 -13.37 29.21 12.88
CA ASP A 63 -12.42 30.02 12.12
C ASP A 63 -13.09 30.71 10.92
N VAL A 64 -13.88 29.96 10.14
CA VAL A 64 -14.60 30.49 8.97
C VAL A 64 -15.69 31.48 9.40
N ASN A 65 -16.39 31.23 10.51
CA ASN A 65 -17.35 32.17 11.09
C ASN A 65 -16.69 33.50 11.53
N ASN A 66 -15.41 33.45 11.90
CA ASN A 66 -14.60 34.63 12.23
C ASN A 66 -13.95 35.27 10.99
N GLY A 67 -14.32 34.86 9.78
CA GLY A 67 -13.82 35.43 8.53
C GLY A 67 -12.49 34.88 8.04
N GLN A 68 -11.95 33.81 8.64
CA GLN A 68 -10.77 33.13 8.08
C GLN A 68 -11.15 32.30 6.85
N PHE A 69 -10.23 32.20 5.89
CA PHE A 69 -10.34 31.26 4.78
C PHE A 69 -10.39 29.80 5.29
N LEU A 70 -11.19 28.96 4.63
CA LEU A 70 -11.27 27.52 4.87
C LEU A 70 -9.89 26.87 4.71
N SER A 71 -9.15 27.21 3.67
CA SER A 71 -7.80 26.72 3.44
C SER A 71 -6.86 27.07 4.59
N ALA A 72 -6.94 28.28 5.14
CA ALA A 72 -6.12 28.72 6.27
C ALA A 72 -6.46 27.96 7.57
N SER A 73 -7.74 27.64 7.79
CA SER A 73 -8.14 26.82 8.94
C SER A 73 -7.70 25.37 8.78
N LEU A 74 -7.88 24.77 7.60
CA LEU A 74 -7.44 23.40 7.29
C LEU A 74 -5.92 23.23 7.32
N ASP A 75 -5.16 24.31 7.08
CA ASP A 75 -3.70 24.32 7.16
C ASP A 75 -3.18 24.00 8.56
N LYS A 76 -3.96 24.26 9.62
CA LYS A 76 -3.65 23.81 10.99
C LYS A 76 -3.59 22.28 11.11
N TYR A 77 -4.17 21.57 10.14
CA TYR A 77 -4.31 20.12 10.07
C TYR A 77 -3.62 19.52 8.83
N THR A 78 -2.49 20.08 8.38
CA THR A 78 -1.72 19.58 7.21
C THR A 78 -1.40 18.09 7.30
N LYS A 79 -1.13 17.55 8.50
CA LYS A 79 -0.88 16.11 8.70
C LYS A 79 -2.09 15.25 8.34
N VAL A 80 -3.30 15.79 8.47
CA VAL A 80 -4.55 15.10 8.15
C VAL A 80 -4.87 15.30 6.68
N PHE A 81 -4.96 16.53 6.17
CA PHE A 81 -5.44 16.77 4.79
C PHE A 81 -4.34 16.69 3.72
N GLY A 82 -3.09 17.03 4.08
CA GLY A 82 -1.97 17.13 3.16
C GLY A 82 -1.99 18.42 2.33
N ASN A 83 -0.81 18.82 1.85
CA ASN A 83 -0.63 20.08 1.12
C ASN A 83 -1.47 20.16 -0.16
N PHE A 84 -1.56 19.07 -0.93
CA PHE A 84 -2.39 19.02 -2.14
C PHE A 84 -3.85 19.41 -1.87
N PHE A 85 -4.47 18.81 -0.85
CA PHE A 85 -5.86 19.08 -0.48
C PHE A 85 -6.07 20.55 -0.12
N ILE A 86 -5.19 21.08 0.74
CA ILE A 86 -5.28 22.46 1.24
C ILE A 86 -5.07 23.46 0.11
N ASN A 87 -4.10 23.21 -0.78
CA ASN A 87 -3.77 24.10 -1.88
C ASN A 87 -4.88 24.17 -2.94
N ILE A 88 -5.54 23.04 -3.26
CA ILE A 88 -6.69 23.06 -4.18
C ILE A 88 -7.83 23.91 -3.62
N ILE A 89 -8.11 23.81 -2.31
CA ILE A 89 -9.10 24.68 -1.66
C ILE A 89 -8.67 26.14 -1.71
N ARG A 90 -7.39 26.43 -1.40
CA ARG A 90 -6.86 27.81 -1.41
C ARG A 90 -7.01 28.48 -2.77
N ILE A 91 -6.73 27.75 -3.86
CA ILE A 91 -6.93 28.21 -5.24
C ILE A 91 -8.40 28.49 -5.50
N GLY A 92 -9.28 27.58 -5.07
CA GLY A 92 -10.73 27.74 -5.17
C GLY A 92 -11.27 28.97 -4.45
N GLU A 93 -10.80 29.22 -3.23
CA GLU A 93 -11.20 30.40 -2.44
C GLU A 93 -10.69 31.70 -3.05
N SER A 94 -9.42 31.75 -3.46
CA SER A 94 -8.80 32.96 -3.99
C SER A 94 -9.37 33.33 -5.37
N GLY A 95 -9.75 32.33 -6.16
CA GLY A 95 -10.31 32.51 -7.51
C GLY A 95 -11.83 32.56 -7.58
N GLY A 96 -12.55 32.46 -6.45
CA GLY A 96 -14.02 32.42 -6.44
C GLY A 96 -14.64 31.18 -7.08
N ILE A 97 -13.85 30.15 -7.35
CA ILE A 97 -14.22 28.88 -8.03
C ILE A 97 -14.07 27.70 -7.07
N LEU A 98 -14.53 27.89 -5.83
CA LEU A 98 -14.40 26.89 -4.75
C LEU A 98 -15.19 25.62 -5.07
N SER A 99 -16.36 25.74 -5.70
CA SER A 99 -17.24 24.61 -6.00
C SER A 99 -16.58 23.62 -6.98
N GLU A 100 -15.94 24.15 -8.02
CA GLU A 100 -15.24 23.43 -9.08
C GLU A 100 -14.02 22.71 -8.53
N ASN A 101 -13.23 23.41 -7.70
CA ASN A 101 -12.03 22.85 -7.07
C ASN A 101 -12.36 21.79 -6.02
N LEU A 102 -13.43 21.96 -5.24
CA LEU A 102 -13.91 20.91 -4.34
C LEU A 102 -14.39 19.68 -5.12
N ASN A 103 -15.08 19.87 -6.25
CA ASN A 103 -15.50 18.74 -7.08
C ASN A 103 -14.30 17.99 -7.68
N TYR A 104 -13.33 18.72 -8.24
CA TYR A 104 -12.07 18.16 -8.72
C TYR A 104 -11.32 17.40 -7.62
N LEU A 105 -11.21 17.99 -6.42
CA LEU A 105 -10.56 17.35 -5.28
C LEU A 105 -11.29 16.07 -4.85
N SER A 106 -12.62 16.08 -4.85
CA SER A 106 -13.44 14.90 -4.56
C SER A 106 -13.15 13.76 -5.53
N ASP A 107 -13.15 14.05 -6.84
CA ASP A 107 -12.88 13.05 -7.88
C ASP A 107 -11.47 12.49 -7.75
N GLU A 108 -10.49 13.32 -7.43
CA GLU A 108 -9.12 12.88 -7.28
C GLU A 108 -8.91 12.01 -6.02
N LEU A 109 -9.50 12.40 -4.89
CA LEU A 109 -9.47 11.57 -3.68
C LEU A 109 -10.20 10.23 -3.91
N LYS A 110 -11.27 10.22 -4.71
CA LYS A 110 -11.98 8.99 -5.10
C LYS A 110 -11.08 8.08 -5.92
N LYS A 111 -10.38 8.60 -6.93
CA LYS A 111 -9.40 7.84 -7.72
C LYS A 111 -8.28 7.26 -6.83
N ARG A 112 -7.74 8.06 -5.90
CA ARG A 112 -6.74 7.58 -4.92
C ARG A 112 -7.28 6.45 -4.03
N ARG A 113 -8.55 6.54 -3.61
CA ARG A 113 -9.21 5.48 -2.83
C ARG A 113 -9.38 4.21 -3.64
N GLU A 114 -9.81 4.33 -4.89
CA GLU A 114 -9.99 3.20 -5.80
C GLU A 114 -8.66 2.49 -6.07
N LEU A 115 -7.59 3.24 -6.35
CA LEU A 115 -6.24 2.70 -6.48
C LEU A 115 -5.83 1.92 -5.21
N ARG A 116 -5.96 2.54 -4.02
CA ARG A 116 -5.63 1.88 -2.76
C ARG A 116 -6.45 0.61 -2.53
N LYS A 117 -7.74 0.65 -2.85
CA LYS A 117 -8.62 -0.52 -2.74
C LYS A 117 -8.18 -1.62 -3.70
N LYS A 118 -7.85 -1.29 -4.95
CA LYS A 118 -7.29 -2.24 -5.93
C LYS A 118 -6.02 -2.90 -5.39
N VAL A 119 -5.07 -2.13 -4.86
CA VAL A 119 -3.82 -2.68 -4.28
C VAL A 119 -4.11 -3.62 -3.11
N ILE A 120 -5.05 -3.28 -2.23
CA ILE A 120 -5.41 -4.15 -1.10
C ILE A 120 -6.09 -5.42 -1.62
N SER A 121 -7.09 -5.27 -2.48
CA SER A 121 -7.85 -6.40 -3.05
C SER A 121 -6.96 -7.36 -3.84
N ALA A 122 -5.96 -6.83 -4.57
CA ALA A 122 -4.93 -7.59 -5.26
C ALA A 122 -4.16 -8.55 -4.35
N MET A 123 -3.93 -8.16 -3.10
CA MET A 123 -3.12 -8.92 -2.13
C MET A 123 -3.94 -9.87 -1.25
N ILE A 124 -5.26 -9.68 -1.17
CA ILE A 124 -6.15 -10.54 -0.37
C ILE A 124 -6.12 -11.97 -0.90
N TYR A 125 -6.29 -12.15 -2.20
CA TYR A 125 -6.39 -13.49 -2.81
C TYR A 125 -5.11 -14.32 -2.61
N PRO A 126 -3.89 -13.83 -2.95
CA PRO A 126 -2.64 -14.51 -2.60
C PRO A 126 -2.51 -14.87 -1.12
N SER A 127 -2.90 -13.96 -0.22
CA SER A 127 -2.77 -14.17 1.21
C SER A 127 -3.67 -15.30 1.72
N ILE A 128 -4.92 -15.37 1.26
CA ILE A 128 -5.87 -16.42 1.67
C ILE A 128 -5.34 -17.79 1.25
N ILE A 129 -4.88 -17.95 0.02
CA ILE A 129 -4.41 -19.27 -0.45
C ILE A 129 -3.17 -19.71 0.32
N VAL A 130 -2.21 -18.80 0.57
CA VAL A 130 -1.02 -19.13 1.37
C VAL A 130 -1.40 -19.57 2.78
N ILE A 131 -2.36 -18.89 3.41
CA ILE A 131 -2.87 -19.26 4.75
C ILE A 131 -3.52 -20.64 4.72
N VAL A 132 -4.42 -20.91 3.77
CA VAL A 132 -5.12 -22.19 3.63
C VAL A 132 -4.14 -23.33 3.33
N ALA A 133 -3.21 -23.13 2.39
CA ALA A 133 -2.20 -24.12 2.03
C ALA A 133 -1.29 -24.45 3.22
N THR A 134 -0.80 -23.42 3.92
CA THR A 134 0.03 -23.62 5.12
C THR A 134 -0.76 -24.32 6.22
N GLY A 135 -2.03 -23.98 6.39
CA GLY A 135 -2.95 -24.64 7.33
C GLY A 135 -3.14 -26.13 7.01
N LEU A 136 -3.38 -26.48 5.74
CA LEU A 136 -3.52 -27.87 5.29
C LEU A 136 -2.25 -28.69 5.53
N VAL A 137 -1.09 -28.16 5.15
CA VAL A 137 0.20 -28.82 5.38
C VAL A 137 0.45 -29.03 6.86
N THR A 138 0.23 -27.98 7.67
CA THR A 138 0.38 -28.07 9.12
C THR A 138 -0.58 -29.11 9.69
N MET A 139 -1.85 -29.14 9.24
CA MET A 139 -2.83 -30.11 9.70
C MET A 139 -2.42 -31.55 9.39
N LEU A 140 -1.99 -31.81 8.15
CA LEU A 140 -1.52 -33.13 7.72
C LEU A 140 -0.31 -33.58 8.55
N THR A 141 0.67 -32.71 8.75
CA THR A 141 1.93 -33.08 9.41
C THR A 141 1.83 -33.12 10.94
N VAL A 142 0.99 -32.29 11.57
CA VAL A 142 0.87 -32.18 13.04
C VAL A 142 -0.23 -33.06 13.61
N PHE A 143 -1.36 -33.23 12.91
CA PHE A 143 -2.48 -34.00 13.44
C PHE A 143 -2.63 -35.38 12.81
N ILE A 144 -2.37 -35.52 11.51
CA ILE A 144 -2.62 -36.77 10.79
C ILE A 144 -1.40 -37.69 10.86
N PHE A 145 -0.22 -37.19 10.48
CA PHE A 145 1.00 -37.99 10.45
C PHE A 145 1.38 -38.64 11.80
N PRO A 146 1.28 -37.97 12.97
CA PRO A 146 1.65 -38.57 14.25
C PRO A 146 0.76 -39.73 14.68
N LYS A 147 -0.46 -39.83 14.15
CA LYS A 147 -1.34 -40.98 14.42
C LYS A 147 -0.85 -42.25 13.72
N ILE A 148 -0.04 -42.12 12.68
CA ILE A 148 0.52 -43.23 11.90
C ILE A 148 1.88 -43.68 12.48
N LEU A 149 2.59 -42.78 13.15
CA LEU A 149 3.91 -43.01 13.76
C LEU A 149 4.01 -44.25 14.68
N PRO A 150 3.07 -44.51 15.60
CA PRO A 150 3.09 -45.69 16.47
C PRO A 150 3.11 -47.01 15.71
N VAL A 151 2.45 -47.05 14.55
CA VAL A 151 2.45 -48.24 13.69
C VAL A 151 3.88 -48.55 13.26
N PHE A 152 4.63 -47.54 12.82
CA PHE A 152 6.02 -47.70 12.39
C PHE A 152 6.98 -48.11 13.50
N TYR A 153 6.79 -47.61 14.73
CA TYR A 153 7.62 -48.02 15.87
C TYR A 153 7.41 -49.50 16.25
N ASN A 154 6.17 -49.99 16.17
CA ASN A 154 5.85 -51.39 16.47
C ASN A 154 6.42 -52.38 15.44
N LEU A 155 6.82 -51.89 14.27
CA LEU A 155 7.32 -52.71 13.16
C LEU A 155 8.83 -52.97 13.24
N ASN A 156 9.57 -52.31 14.13
CA ASN A 156 11.01 -52.51 14.37
C ASN A 156 11.91 -52.48 13.12
N VAL A 157 11.45 -51.87 12.03
CA VAL A 157 12.17 -51.73 10.76
C VAL A 157 12.91 -50.40 10.70
N LYS A 158 14.03 -50.36 9.97
CA LYS A 158 14.75 -49.11 9.68
C LYS A 158 13.89 -48.21 8.80
N LEU A 159 13.55 -47.03 9.32
CA LEU A 159 12.74 -46.05 8.59
C LEU A 159 13.52 -45.42 7.43
N PRO A 160 12.89 -45.26 6.24
CA PRO A 160 13.45 -44.52 5.12
C PRO A 160 13.85 -43.08 5.48
N ALA A 161 14.78 -42.51 4.71
CA ALA A 161 15.22 -41.13 4.90
C ALA A 161 14.07 -40.11 4.80
N THR A 162 13.10 -40.34 3.91
CA THR A 162 11.91 -39.50 3.72
C THR A 162 11.01 -39.50 4.96
N THR A 163 10.75 -40.68 5.55
CA THR A 163 9.98 -40.82 6.79
C THR A 163 10.69 -40.15 7.97
N ARG A 164 12.01 -40.32 8.12
CA ARG A 164 12.78 -39.66 9.19
C ARG A 164 12.78 -38.14 9.05
N ALA A 165 12.93 -37.62 7.84
CA ALA A 165 12.85 -36.18 7.59
C ALA A 165 11.46 -35.63 7.95
N LEU A 166 10.39 -36.36 7.59
CA LEU A 166 9.02 -35.97 7.95
C LEU A 166 8.76 -36.00 9.45
N ILE A 167 9.36 -36.95 10.20
CA ILE A 167 9.31 -36.99 11.67
C ILE A 167 9.95 -35.74 12.26
N VAL A 168 11.16 -35.36 11.84
CA VAL A 168 11.84 -34.16 12.34
C VAL A 168 11.00 -32.89 12.07
N ILE A 169 10.41 -32.78 10.87
CA ILE A 169 9.53 -31.66 10.51
C ILE A 169 8.26 -31.69 11.38
N SER A 170 7.66 -32.85 11.59
CA SER A 170 6.46 -33.03 12.42
C SER A 170 6.71 -32.68 13.87
N ASP A 171 7.82 -33.14 14.46
CA ASP A 171 8.19 -32.84 15.84
C ASP A 171 8.45 -31.34 16.03
N PHE A 172 9.14 -30.70 15.06
CA PHE A 172 9.32 -29.25 15.04
C PHE A 172 7.98 -28.50 14.98
N LEU A 173 7.08 -28.91 14.07
CA LEU A 173 5.76 -28.27 13.93
C LEU A 173 4.82 -28.58 15.10
N GLN A 174 4.95 -29.71 15.79
CA GLN A 174 4.20 -29.99 17.01
C GLN A 174 4.70 -29.11 18.17
N ALA A 175 6.02 -28.98 18.32
CA ALA A 175 6.62 -28.16 19.38
C ALA A 175 6.41 -26.65 19.16
N TYR A 176 6.48 -26.19 17.91
CA TYR A 176 6.47 -24.76 17.57
C TYR A 176 5.29 -24.35 16.66
N GLY A 177 4.31 -25.20 16.37
CA GLY A 177 3.24 -24.91 15.40
C GLY A 177 2.37 -23.71 15.77
N LEU A 178 2.07 -23.55 17.06
CA LEU A 178 1.40 -22.34 17.57
C LEU A 178 2.29 -21.10 17.44
N ALA A 179 3.62 -21.23 17.60
CA ALA A 179 4.56 -20.14 17.38
C ALA A 179 4.75 -19.81 15.89
N VAL A 180 4.64 -20.79 14.99
CA VAL A 180 4.67 -20.59 13.53
C VAL A 180 3.42 -19.88 13.04
N LEU A 181 2.23 -20.34 13.47
CA LEU A 181 0.95 -19.66 13.19
C LEU A 181 0.91 -18.26 13.82
N GLY A 182 1.36 -18.14 15.07
CA GLY A 182 1.55 -16.86 15.74
C GLY A 182 2.50 -15.96 14.96
N GLY A 183 3.62 -16.49 14.48
CA GLY A 183 4.60 -15.79 13.65
C GLY A 183 4.03 -15.30 12.33
N MET A 184 3.19 -16.07 11.63
CA MET A 184 2.55 -15.63 10.39
C MET A 184 1.68 -14.38 10.57
N VAL A 185 1.07 -14.21 11.74
CA VAL A 185 0.27 -13.01 12.07
C VAL A 185 1.16 -11.91 12.66
N LEU A 186 2.10 -12.28 13.55
CA LEU A 186 2.93 -11.36 14.29
C LEU A 186 4.00 -10.71 13.42
N ILE A 187 4.61 -11.42 12.47
CA ILE A 187 5.64 -10.91 11.55
C ILE A 187 5.12 -9.73 10.72
N PRO A 188 3.95 -9.79 10.04
CA PRO A 188 3.44 -8.62 9.33
C PRO A 188 3.16 -7.45 10.28
N VAL A 189 2.62 -7.69 11.48
CA VAL A 189 2.40 -6.64 12.48
C VAL A 189 3.72 -6.01 12.93
N LEU A 190 4.72 -6.82 13.30
CA LEU A 190 6.05 -6.37 13.71
C LEU A 190 6.76 -5.65 12.57
N ALA A 191 6.63 -6.13 11.33
CA ALA A 191 7.16 -5.47 10.15
C ALA A 191 6.51 -4.09 9.94
N THR A 192 5.20 -3.92 10.19
CA THR A 192 4.57 -2.58 10.13
C THR A 192 5.07 -1.64 11.22
N LEU A 193 5.39 -2.16 12.41
CA LEU A 193 5.95 -1.38 13.52
C LEU A 193 7.42 -1.01 13.27
N LEU A 194 8.24 -1.97 12.82
CA LEU A 194 9.67 -1.76 12.51
C LEU A 194 9.87 -0.86 11.29
N LYS A 195 8.94 -0.85 10.32
CA LYS A 195 8.92 0.12 9.22
C LYS A 195 8.75 1.58 9.67
N LYS A 196 8.43 1.86 10.94
CA LYS A 196 8.48 3.22 11.49
C LYS A 196 9.93 3.72 11.66
N ILE A 197 10.91 2.81 11.73
CA ILE A 197 12.33 3.14 11.80
C ILE A 197 12.86 3.42 10.39
N LYS A 198 13.37 4.64 10.15
CA LYS A 198 13.80 5.10 8.81
C LYS A 198 14.81 4.17 8.13
N ALA A 199 15.80 3.66 8.87
CA ALA A 199 16.83 2.78 8.34
C ALA A 199 16.27 1.40 7.91
N VAL A 200 15.40 0.81 8.75
CA VAL A 200 14.75 -0.47 8.44
C VAL A 200 13.83 -0.34 7.24
N LYS A 201 13.07 0.77 7.18
CA LYS A 201 12.20 1.07 6.05
C LYS A 201 12.99 1.21 4.75
N TYR A 202 14.13 1.90 4.78
CA TYR A 202 15.00 2.04 3.60
C TYR A 202 15.56 0.71 3.11
N SER A 203 16.13 -0.09 4.00
CA SER A 203 16.66 -1.41 3.62
C SER A 203 15.57 -2.34 3.12
N PHE A 204 14.37 -2.30 3.72
CA PHE A 204 13.22 -3.09 3.29
C PHE A 204 12.70 -2.64 1.92
N ASP A 205 12.44 -1.35 1.73
CA ASP A 205 11.95 -0.77 0.48
C ASP A 205 12.93 -1.04 -0.67
N ARG A 206 14.24 -0.95 -0.39
CA ARG A 206 15.31 -1.27 -1.35
C ARG A 206 15.37 -2.78 -1.65
N SER A 207 15.19 -3.64 -0.64
CA SER A 207 15.20 -5.11 -0.82
C SER A 207 14.01 -5.58 -1.64
N LEU A 208 12.84 -4.93 -1.49
CA LEU A 208 11.64 -5.22 -2.27
C LEU A 208 11.86 -5.06 -3.79
N MET A 209 12.78 -4.19 -4.18
CA MET A 209 13.13 -3.94 -5.58
C MET A 209 13.98 -5.04 -6.22
N TYR A 210 14.48 -5.99 -5.43
CA TYR A 210 15.23 -7.15 -5.92
C TYR A 210 14.37 -8.42 -6.04
N LEU A 211 13.19 -8.44 -5.43
CA LEU A 211 12.26 -9.56 -5.54
C LEU A 211 11.51 -9.48 -6.88
N PHE A 212 11.81 -10.40 -7.82
CA PHE A 212 11.26 -10.42 -9.17
C PHE A 212 9.73 -10.25 -9.23
N LEU A 213 9.01 -10.94 -8.33
CA LEU A 213 7.54 -10.91 -8.26
C LEU A 213 6.96 -9.60 -7.69
N VAL A 214 7.71 -8.90 -6.83
CA VAL A 214 7.22 -7.71 -6.11
C VAL A 214 7.75 -6.41 -6.73
N LYS A 215 8.86 -6.49 -7.48
CA LYS A 215 9.51 -5.36 -8.14
C LYS A 215 8.56 -4.60 -9.06
N GLY A 216 7.88 -5.30 -9.97
CA GLY A 216 6.95 -4.68 -10.93
C GLY A 216 5.81 -3.97 -10.22
N ILE A 217 5.15 -4.64 -9.27
CA ILE A 217 4.04 -4.07 -8.49
C ILE A 217 4.51 -2.84 -7.71
N SER A 218 5.66 -2.93 -7.02
CA SER A 218 6.22 -1.81 -6.26
C SER A 218 6.55 -0.63 -7.18
N GLN A 219 7.16 -0.89 -8.33
CA GLN A 219 7.49 0.12 -9.32
C GLN A 219 6.23 0.81 -9.86
N SER A 220 5.24 0.06 -10.36
CA SER A 220 4.00 0.62 -10.90
C SER A 220 3.21 1.40 -9.83
N VAL A 221 3.17 0.95 -8.57
CA VAL A 221 2.52 1.71 -7.47
C VAL A 221 3.23 3.04 -7.21
N ASN A 222 4.57 3.04 -7.14
CA ASN A 222 5.30 4.27 -6.83
C ASN A 222 5.28 5.25 -8.01
N LEU A 223 5.42 4.76 -9.24
CA LEU A 223 5.35 5.58 -10.46
C LEU A 223 3.95 6.13 -10.67
N SER A 224 2.90 5.34 -10.49
CA SER A 224 1.51 5.83 -10.58
C SER A 224 1.27 6.96 -9.56
N ASN A 225 1.68 6.79 -8.30
CA ASN A 225 1.51 7.83 -7.28
C ASN A 225 2.38 9.09 -7.54
N PHE A 226 3.63 8.90 -7.99
CA PHE A 226 4.54 9.97 -8.38
C PHE A 226 3.92 10.81 -9.49
N CYS A 227 3.60 10.18 -10.62
CA CYS A 227 3.05 10.81 -11.80
C CYS A 227 1.70 11.47 -11.50
N ARG A 228 0.82 10.79 -10.75
CA ARG A 228 -0.48 11.36 -10.34
C ARG A 228 -0.27 12.62 -9.52
N THR A 229 0.48 12.53 -8.42
CA THR A 229 0.61 13.65 -7.49
C THR A 229 1.30 14.85 -8.15
N LEU A 230 2.40 14.61 -8.86
CA LEU A 230 3.11 15.68 -9.55
C LEU A 230 2.25 16.29 -10.66
N GLY A 231 1.60 15.47 -11.48
CA GLY A 231 0.73 15.91 -12.58
C GLY A 231 -0.42 16.79 -12.09
N LEU A 232 -1.08 16.41 -10.99
CA LEU A 232 -2.17 17.20 -10.41
C LEU A 232 -1.70 18.53 -9.82
N LEU A 233 -0.55 18.53 -9.13
CA LEU A 233 0.02 19.74 -8.55
C LEU A 233 0.42 20.72 -9.65
N LEU A 234 1.09 20.24 -10.70
CA LEU A 234 1.43 21.06 -11.87
C LEU A 234 0.17 21.57 -12.59
N LYS A 235 -0.86 20.71 -12.76
CA LYS A 235 -2.14 21.12 -13.36
C LYS A 235 -2.87 22.19 -12.55
N SER A 236 -2.63 22.24 -11.24
CA SER A 236 -3.14 23.31 -10.36
C SER A 236 -2.32 24.61 -10.40
N GLY A 237 -1.34 24.72 -11.32
CA GLY A 237 -0.51 25.91 -11.49
C GLY A 237 0.64 26.02 -10.48
N MET A 238 0.93 24.97 -9.72
CA MET A 238 2.04 24.96 -8.77
C MET A 238 3.39 24.91 -9.51
N LYS A 239 4.38 25.62 -8.96
CA LYS A 239 5.75 25.57 -9.47
C LYS A 239 6.35 24.17 -9.28
N ILE A 240 7.08 23.68 -10.28
CA ILE A 240 7.62 22.30 -10.31
C ILE A 240 8.46 21.92 -9.09
N VAL A 241 9.28 22.84 -8.58
CA VAL A 241 10.13 22.59 -7.40
C VAL A 241 9.29 22.34 -6.15
N GLU A 242 8.25 23.14 -5.95
CA GLU A 242 7.31 22.98 -4.82
C GLU A 242 6.48 21.70 -4.99
N ALA A 243 6.00 21.45 -6.22
CA ALA A 243 5.23 20.27 -6.55
C ALA A 243 6.03 18.97 -6.32
N LEU A 244 7.32 18.95 -6.66
CA LEU A 244 8.21 17.81 -6.40
C LEU A 244 8.45 17.58 -4.91
N THR A 245 8.67 18.66 -4.15
CA THR A 245 8.86 18.57 -2.69
C THR A 245 7.62 17.95 -2.03
N ILE A 246 6.43 18.42 -2.39
CA ILE A 246 5.17 17.86 -1.90
C ILE A 246 4.99 16.41 -2.38
N THR A 247 5.33 16.12 -3.64
CA THR A 247 5.23 14.76 -4.18
C THR A 247 6.13 13.79 -3.40
N ALA A 248 7.37 14.17 -3.10
CA ALA A 248 8.30 13.37 -2.28
C ALA A 248 7.70 13.01 -0.92
N ASP A 249 6.99 13.96 -0.29
CA ASP A 249 6.33 13.74 1.00
C ASP A 249 5.16 12.77 0.94
N THR A 250 4.49 12.67 -0.21
CA THR A 250 3.38 11.72 -0.40
C THR A 250 3.84 10.29 -0.70
N ILE A 251 5.07 10.11 -1.18
CA ILE A 251 5.60 8.78 -1.50
C ILE A 251 6.07 8.07 -0.23
N ASN A 252 5.57 6.84 -0.06
CA ASN A 252 5.93 5.99 1.06
C ASN A 252 7.27 5.30 0.87
N ASN A 253 7.62 4.91 -0.35
CA ASN A 253 8.89 4.25 -0.64
C ASN A 253 10.04 5.24 -0.49
N THR A 254 10.94 4.94 0.45
CA THR A 254 12.06 5.81 0.81
C THR A 254 13.12 5.94 -0.28
N ALA A 255 13.28 4.94 -1.16
CA ALA A 255 14.16 5.04 -2.31
C ALA A 255 13.64 6.09 -3.29
N TYR A 256 12.37 6.01 -3.69
CA TYR A 256 11.74 7.03 -4.55
C TYR A 256 11.74 8.42 -3.90
N ARG A 257 11.39 8.51 -2.61
CA ARG A 257 11.39 9.79 -1.89
C ARG A 257 12.74 10.51 -1.98
N ARG A 258 13.85 9.82 -1.70
CA ARG A 258 15.19 10.40 -1.76
C ARG A 258 15.53 10.91 -3.16
N GLU A 259 15.16 10.16 -4.20
CA GLU A 259 15.40 10.59 -5.58
C GLU A 259 14.59 11.84 -5.93
N LEU A 260 13.34 11.94 -5.47
CA LEU A 260 12.51 13.13 -5.69
C LEU A 260 12.99 14.36 -4.92
N GLU A 261 13.51 14.19 -3.70
CA GLU A 261 14.11 15.28 -2.93
C GLU A 261 15.36 15.84 -3.63
N GLN A 262 16.22 14.96 -4.15
CA GLN A 262 17.40 15.36 -4.92
C GLN A 262 17.03 16.01 -6.25
N MET A 263 15.97 15.50 -6.90
CA MET A 263 15.43 16.06 -8.15
C MET A 263 14.91 17.48 -7.95
N ALA A 264 14.18 17.75 -6.86
CA ALA A 264 13.73 19.09 -6.53
C ALA A 264 14.91 20.08 -6.41
N ALA A 265 16.00 19.65 -5.77
CA ALA A 265 17.23 20.44 -5.66
C ALA A 265 17.97 20.63 -7.01
N GLY A 266 17.94 19.63 -7.89
CA GLY A 266 18.53 19.71 -9.24
C GLY A 266 17.76 20.67 -10.14
N ILE A 267 16.42 20.59 -10.16
CA ILE A 267 15.59 21.49 -10.97
C ILE A 267 15.68 22.93 -10.49
N GLN A 268 15.87 23.16 -9.18
CA GLN A 268 16.13 24.50 -8.65
C GLN A 268 17.40 25.14 -9.24
N LYS A 269 18.36 24.33 -9.71
CA LYS A 269 19.58 24.77 -10.41
C LYS A 269 19.42 24.88 -11.93
N GLY A 270 18.22 24.61 -12.47
CA GLY A 270 17.91 24.69 -13.90
C GLY A 270 18.10 23.38 -14.67
N GLU A 271 18.34 22.25 -14.00
CA GLU A 271 18.36 20.94 -14.67
C GLU A 271 16.96 20.52 -15.13
N GLN A 272 16.88 19.79 -16.24
CA GLN A 272 15.62 19.18 -16.72
C GLN A 272 15.25 17.94 -15.91
N LEU A 273 13.95 17.70 -15.74
CA LEU A 273 13.40 16.55 -15.02
C LEU A 273 13.81 15.24 -15.67
N SER A 274 13.68 15.15 -16.99
CA SER A 274 14.05 13.97 -17.77
C SER A 274 15.53 13.60 -17.62
N HIS A 275 16.43 14.59 -17.65
CA HIS A 275 17.87 14.38 -17.50
C HIS A 275 18.22 13.77 -16.13
N PHE A 276 17.57 14.22 -15.06
CA PHE A 276 17.78 13.67 -13.71
C PHE A 276 17.36 12.19 -13.59
N LEU A 277 16.45 11.74 -14.44
CA LEU A 277 15.88 10.39 -14.43
C LEU A 277 16.63 9.36 -15.29
N GLN A 278 17.35 9.81 -16.34
CA GLN A 278 17.98 8.94 -17.34
C GLN A 278 18.89 7.85 -16.75
N ASN A 279 19.65 8.16 -15.70
CA ASN A 279 20.62 7.22 -15.12
C ASN A 279 20.04 6.30 -14.04
N LYS A 280 18.71 6.20 -13.93
CA LYS A 280 18.00 5.52 -12.82
C LYS A 280 16.95 4.52 -13.31
N GLU A 281 17.26 3.76 -14.37
CA GLU A 281 16.34 2.81 -15.03
C GLU A 281 15.64 1.83 -14.07
N ARG A 282 16.30 1.43 -12.98
CA ARG A 282 15.71 0.52 -11.98
C ARG A 282 14.48 1.10 -11.28
N LEU A 283 14.43 2.41 -11.11
CA LEU A 283 13.34 3.13 -10.47
C LEU A 283 12.41 3.75 -11.51
N PHE A 284 13.00 4.29 -12.57
CA PHE A 284 12.33 5.08 -13.59
C PHE A 284 12.61 4.46 -14.97
N PRO A 285 11.68 3.64 -15.51
CA PRO A 285 11.85 2.98 -16.80
C PRO A 285 12.06 3.98 -17.93
N ALA A 286 12.80 3.59 -18.97
CA ALA A 286 13.11 4.45 -20.12
C ALA A 286 11.85 5.08 -20.75
N MET A 287 10.73 4.35 -20.82
CA MET A 287 9.46 4.87 -21.32
C MET A 287 8.97 6.09 -20.52
N LEU A 288 9.02 6.03 -19.19
CA LEU A 288 8.68 7.16 -18.32
C LEU A 288 9.55 8.37 -18.64
N VAL A 289 10.87 8.16 -18.71
CA VAL A 289 11.86 9.23 -18.93
C VAL A 289 11.63 9.91 -20.27
N ASN A 290 11.41 9.12 -21.32
CA ASN A 290 11.17 9.62 -22.67
C ASN A 290 9.86 10.40 -22.76
N MET A 291 8.79 9.90 -22.16
CA MET A 291 7.51 10.61 -22.13
C MET A 291 7.62 11.92 -21.35
N ILE A 292 8.29 11.92 -20.20
CA ILE A 292 8.55 13.15 -19.45
C ILE A 292 9.34 14.15 -20.30
N ALA A 293 10.38 13.72 -21.01
CA ALA A 293 11.15 14.59 -21.90
C ALA A 293 10.26 15.21 -23.00
N VAL A 294 9.34 14.43 -23.58
CA VAL A 294 8.36 14.94 -24.55
C VAL A 294 7.43 15.96 -23.89
N GLY A 295 6.91 15.68 -22.69
CA GLY A 295 6.06 16.60 -21.94
C GLY A 295 6.76 17.90 -21.54
N GLU A 296 8.04 17.84 -21.17
CA GLU A 296 8.86 19.02 -20.89
C GLU A 296 9.06 19.87 -22.14
N ASN A 297 9.46 19.25 -23.26
CA ASN A 297 9.75 19.96 -24.50
C ASN A 297 8.50 20.55 -25.17
N THR A 298 7.34 19.92 -24.98
CA THR A 298 6.05 20.39 -25.52
C THR A 298 5.30 21.32 -24.57
N GLY A 299 5.80 21.52 -23.35
CA GLY A 299 5.13 22.31 -22.31
C GLY A 299 3.88 21.64 -21.72
N ASN A 300 3.61 20.37 -22.03
CA ASN A 300 2.43 19.63 -21.57
C ASN A 300 2.73 18.60 -20.46
N LEU A 301 3.76 18.86 -19.65
CA LEU A 301 4.24 17.93 -18.62
C LEU A 301 3.14 17.45 -17.67
N SER A 302 2.21 18.32 -17.27
CA SER A 302 1.11 17.96 -16.35
C SER A 302 0.22 16.86 -16.91
N ASP A 303 -0.22 16.99 -18.16
CA ASP A 303 -1.11 15.99 -18.77
C ASP A 303 -0.34 14.71 -19.14
N THR A 304 0.93 14.82 -19.55
CA THR A 304 1.79 13.67 -19.76
C THR A 304 1.98 12.85 -18.47
N LEU A 305 2.19 13.51 -17.34
CA LEU A 305 2.28 12.83 -16.04
C LEU A 305 0.95 12.18 -15.65
N LEU A 306 -0.20 12.81 -15.90
CA LEU A 306 -1.49 12.18 -15.63
C LEU A 306 -1.72 10.94 -16.50
N TYR A 307 -1.36 11.01 -17.79
CA TYR A 307 -1.39 9.86 -18.69
C TYR A 307 -0.49 8.71 -18.20
N LEU A 308 0.74 9.02 -17.80
CA LEU A 308 1.66 8.04 -17.23
C LEU A 308 1.12 7.43 -15.93
N ALA A 309 0.42 8.23 -15.11
CA ALA A 309 -0.21 7.72 -13.89
C ALA A 309 -1.27 6.66 -14.17
N ASP A 310 -2.09 6.86 -15.21
CA ASP A 310 -3.12 5.92 -15.66
C ASP A 310 -2.51 4.69 -16.35
N PHE A 311 -1.43 4.88 -17.12
CA PHE A 311 -0.65 3.78 -17.70
C PHE A 311 -0.11 2.85 -16.60
N TYR A 312 0.59 3.40 -15.60
CA TYR A 312 1.15 2.59 -14.52
C TYR A 312 0.08 1.99 -13.60
N GLU A 313 -1.09 2.61 -13.47
CA GLU A 313 -2.24 1.97 -12.80
C GLU A 313 -2.75 0.77 -13.60
N SER A 314 -2.78 0.86 -14.93
CA SER A 314 -3.19 -0.25 -15.80
C SER A 314 -2.18 -1.40 -15.75
N GLU A 315 -0.88 -1.09 -15.80
CA GLU A 315 0.19 -2.07 -15.65
C GLU A 315 0.13 -2.78 -14.29
N LEU A 316 -0.18 -2.05 -13.21
CA LEU A 316 -0.41 -2.64 -11.89
C LEU A 316 -1.57 -3.65 -11.88
N ASN A 317 -2.66 -3.36 -12.60
CA ASN A 317 -3.80 -4.28 -12.69
C ASN A 317 -3.42 -5.58 -13.43
N GLU A 318 -2.69 -5.46 -14.54
CA GLU A 318 -2.19 -6.61 -15.30
C GLU A 318 -1.20 -7.45 -14.49
N LEU A 319 -0.22 -6.81 -13.83
CA LEU A 319 0.73 -7.50 -12.97
C LEU A 319 0.04 -8.25 -11.82
N THR A 320 -0.98 -7.63 -11.21
CA THR A 320 -1.78 -8.26 -10.16
C THR A 320 -2.52 -9.50 -10.67
N LYS A 321 -3.15 -9.39 -11.85
CA LYS A 321 -3.90 -10.48 -12.48
C LYS A 321 -2.98 -11.65 -12.80
N ASN A 322 -1.82 -11.36 -13.39
CA ASN A 322 -0.79 -12.35 -13.73
C ASN A 322 -0.20 -13.01 -12.49
N LEU A 323 0.05 -12.24 -11.43
CA LEU A 323 0.55 -12.79 -10.17
C LEU A 323 -0.44 -13.79 -9.57
N SER A 324 -1.72 -13.46 -9.56
CA SER A 324 -2.77 -14.39 -9.11
C SER A 324 -2.82 -15.66 -9.97
N ALA A 325 -2.73 -15.53 -11.30
CA ALA A 325 -2.77 -16.65 -12.22
C ALA A 325 -1.54 -17.58 -12.14
N ILE A 326 -0.35 -17.05 -11.81
CA ILE A 326 0.88 -17.83 -11.66
C ILE A 326 0.95 -18.50 -10.28
N LEU A 327 0.44 -17.84 -9.24
CA LEU A 327 0.48 -18.38 -7.87
C LEU A 327 -0.32 -19.66 -7.72
N GLU A 328 -1.47 -19.78 -8.39
CA GLU A 328 -2.33 -20.96 -8.28
C GLU A 328 -1.64 -22.26 -8.73
N PRO A 329 -1.06 -22.36 -9.95
CA PRO A 329 -0.29 -23.54 -10.37
C PRO A 329 0.90 -23.87 -9.46
N ILE A 330 1.64 -22.86 -8.99
CA ILE A 330 2.77 -23.06 -8.08
C ILE A 330 2.29 -23.67 -6.77
N LEU A 331 1.17 -23.19 -6.23
CA LEU A 331 0.62 -23.68 -4.97
C LEU A 331 0.07 -25.10 -5.13
N ILE A 332 -0.57 -25.43 -6.25
CA ILE A 332 -0.99 -26.80 -6.56
C ILE A 332 0.23 -27.73 -6.63
N LEU A 333 1.32 -27.30 -7.29
CA LEU A 333 2.57 -28.08 -7.35
C LEU A 333 3.18 -28.27 -5.95
N ILE A 334 3.21 -27.23 -5.12
CA ILE A 334 3.74 -27.32 -3.75
C ILE A 334 2.88 -28.25 -2.90
N ILE A 335 1.56 -28.10 -2.91
CA ILE A 335 0.64 -28.97 -2.16
C ILE A 335 0.78 -30.41 -2.66
N GLY A 336 0.79 -30.63 -3.97
CA GLY A 336 1.00 -31.95 -4.57
C GLY A 336 2.33 -32.56 -4.18
N ALA A 337 3.41 -31.77 -4.17
CA ALA A 337 4.72 -32.22 -3.73
C ALA A 337 4.74 -32.58 -2.23
N VAL A 338 4.09 -31.78 -1.38
CA VAL A 338 4.00 -32.08 0.06
C VAL A 338 3.15 -33.32 0.32
N VAL A 339 1.97 -33.43 -0.30
CA VAL A 339 1.10 -34.60 -0.17
C VAL A 339 1.79 -35.84 -0.71
N GLY A 340 2.47 -35.75 -1.86
CA GLY A 340 3.27 -36.83 -2.43
C GLY A 340 4.43 -37.24 -1.53
N PHE A 341 5.14 -36.27 -0.95
CA PHE A 341 6.21 -36.52 0.03
C PHE A 341 5.68 -37.25 1.26
N VAL A 342 4.55 -36.81 1.81
CA VAL A 342 3.88 -37.48 2.95
C VAL A 342 3.43 -38.89 2.56
N ALA A 343 2.83 -39.06 1.37
CA ALA A 343 2.41 -40.36 0.88
C ALA A 343 3.60 -41.33 0.74
N LEU A 344 4.70 -40.90 0.12
CA LEU A 344 5.94 -41.70 0.03
C LEU A 344 6.50 -42.04 1.42
N ALA A 345 6.55 -41.05 2.31
CA ALA A 345 7.04 -41.25 3.68
C ALA A 345 6.20 -42.28 4.47
N VAL A 346 4.91 -42.43 4.15
CA VAL A 346 4.01 -43.39 4.80
C VAL A 346 3.99 -44.75 4.09
N ILE A 347 3.93 -44.76 2.76
CA ILE A 347 3.74 -45.98 1.95
C ILE A 347 5.03 -46.78 1.80
N THR A 348 6.19 -46.14 1.65
CA THR A 348 7.47 -46.84 1.46
C THR A 348 7.81 -47.81 2.61
N PRO A 349 7.68 -47.43 3.90
CA PRO A 349 7.85 -48.37 5.00
C PRO A 349 6.91 -49.58 4.91
N ILE A 350 5.65 -49.37 4.52
CA ILE A 350 4.63 -50.43 4.41
C ILE A 350 5.07 -51.49 3.41
N TYR A 351 5.55 -51.10 2.22
CA TYR A 351 6.04 -52.05 1.21
C TYR A 351 7.27 -52.83 1.66
N GLY A 352 8.20 -52.18 2.38
CA GLY A 352 9.38 -52.87 2.93
C GLY A 352 9.02 -53.99 3.90
N ILE A 353 7.91 -53.83 4.63
CA ILE A 353 7.39 -54.84 5.55
C ILE A 353 6.77 -56.00 4.79
N THR A 354 5.93 -55.74 3.78
CA THR A 354 5.28 -56.80 3.00
C THR A 354 6.30 -57.73 2.33
N GLN A 355 7.42 -57.18 1.84
CA GLN A 355 8.52 -57.97 1.29
C GLN A 355 9.26 -58.80 2.35
N SER A 356 9.43 -58.27 3.57
CA SER A 356 10.09 -59.00 4.67
C SER A 356 9.25 -60.10 5.32
N VAL A 357 7.92 -60.08 5.13
CA VAL A 357 6.98 -61.07 5.66
C VAL A 357 6.63 -62.14 4.60
N SER A 358 6.88 -61.86 3.32
CA SER A 358 6.59 -62.76 2.20
C SER A 358 7.79 -63.59 1.72
N GLY A 359 8.95 -63.42 2.37
CA GLY A 359 10.15 -64.26 2.23
C GLY A 359 10.54 -64.80 3.59
#